data_AF-A0A380CVQ1-F1
#
_entry.id   AF-A0A380CVQ1-F1
#
_cell.length_a   1.000
_cell.length_b   1.000
_cell.length_c   1.000
_cell.angle_alpha   90.00
_cell.angle_beta   90.00
_cell.angle_gamma   90.00
#
_symmetry.space_group_name_H-M   'P 1'
#
loop_
_entity.id
_entity.type
_entity.pdbx_description
1 polymer ?
#
loop_
_entity_poly.entity_id
_entity_poly.type
_entity_poly.pdbx_seq_one_letter_code
_entity_poly.pdbx_strand_id
1 'polypeptide(L)'
;MESLSIDRTRTSLSLNEKLEPLIPAGKIASLKAGEIVGILARDTVDTYTGKYQTSAVNCRVNLDMDALKKEEANYRELPTYYDFGNRKEEILLDNFFRINREVEEIVEQFIPIQDNVQIPVPTETTEYNKRK
;
A
#
# COMPACT_ATOMS: atom_id res chain seq x y z
N MET A 1 11.03 11.00 21.83
CA MET A 1 11.24 10.49 23.21
C MET A 1 12.75 10.35 23.38
N GLU A 2 13.32 11.05 24.36
CA GLU A 2 14.76 10.95 24.66
C GLU A 2 14.95 9.92 25.76
N SER A 3 15.68 8.84 25.49
CA SER A 3 16.09 7.90 26.52
C SER A 3 17.56 8.13 26.86
N LEU A 4 17.80 8.59 28.08
CA LEU A 4 19.12 8.74 28.66
C LEU A 4 19.43 7.50 29.50
N SER A 5 20.42 6.71 29.10
CA SER A 5 20.90 5.56 29.86
C SER A 5 22.31 5.86 30.39
N ILE A 6 22.47 5.87 31.72
CA ILE A 6 23.75 6.17 32.38
C ILE A 6 24.26 4.89 33.04
N ASP A 7 25.35 4.35 32.50
CA ASP A 7 26.15 3.31 33.16
C ASP A 7 27.43 3.91 33.76
N ARG A 8 28.02 3.20 34.74
CA ARG A 8 29.12 3.68 35.61
C ARG A 8 30.37 4.17 34.86
N THR A 9 30.50 3.86 33.57
CA THR A 9 31.62 4.26 32.70
C THR A 9 31.21 4.99 31.43
N ARG A 10 29.93 5.00 31.03
CA ARG A 10 29.45 5.68 29.80
C ARG A 10 27.99 6.12 29.92
N THR A 11 27.71 7.31 29.41
CA THR A 11 26.34 7.83 29.25
C THR A 11 25.95 7.73 27.78
N SER A 12 24.84 7.04 27.48
CA SER A 12 24.28 6.90 26.14
C SER A 12 23.00 7.74 26.04
N LEU A 13 22.97 8.66 25.09
CA LEU A 13 21.79 9.43 24.72
C LEU A 13 21.20 8.79 23.46
N SER A 14 20.04 8.19 23.58
CA SER A 14 19.28 7.71 22.42
C SER A 14 18.08 8.62 22.20
N LEU A 15 18.16 9.44 21.16
CA LEU A 15 17.09 10.32 20.71
C LEU A 15 16.28 9.57 19.64
N ASN A 16 15.03 9.27 19.95
CA ASN A 16 14.12 8.63 19.01
C ASN A 16 13.29 9.70 18.29
N GLU A 17 13.68 10.02 17.05
CA GLU A 17 12.97 10.89 16.10
C GLU A 17 11.85 10.13 15.36
N LYS A 18 11.00 9.41 16.10
CA LYS A 18 9.78 8.88 15.50
C LYS A 18 8.88 10.04 15.10
N LEU A 19 8.81 10.31 13.80
CA LEU A 19 7.83 11.21 13.20
C LEU A 19 6.45 10.57 13.34
N GLU A 20 5.72 10.97 14.37
CA GLU A 20 4.32 10.60 14.50
C GLU A 20 3.51 11.25 13.37
N PRO A 21 2.46 10.57 12.85
CA PRO A 21 1.57 11.17 11.88
C PRO A 21 0.97 12.47 12.46
N LEU A 22 1.18 13.58 11.75
CA LEU A 22 0.67 14.90 12.16
C LEU A 22 -0.86 14.94 12.28
N ILE A 23 -1.54 14.05 11.55
CA ILE A 23 -2.98 13.79 11.69
C ILE A 23 -3.15 12.33 12.11
N PRO A 24 -3.56 12.05 13.36
CA PRO A 24 -3.74 10.67 13.83
C PRO A 24 -4.99 10.05 13.21
N ALA A 25 -4.96 8.74 13.02
CA ALA A 25 -6.08 7.97 12.45
C ALA A 25 -7.40 8.18 13.23
N GLY A 26 -7.33 8.32 14.56
CA GLY A 26 -8.48 8.62 15.40
C GLY A 26 -9.15 9.96 15.08
N LYS A 27 -8.39 10.97 14.63
CA LYS A 27 -8.96 12.25 14.21
C LYS A 27 -9.67 12.12 12.86
N ILE A 28 -9.07 11.37 11.92
CA ILE A 28 -9.66 11.06 10.61
C ILE A 28 -10.99 10.29 10.79
N ALA A 29 -11.02 9.31 11.69
CA ALA A 29 -12.21 8.50 11.96
C ALA A 29 -13.38 9.30 12.58
N SER A 30 -13.10 10.45 13.20
CA SER A 30 -14.11 11.32 13.80
C SER A 30 -14.72 12.34 12.82
N LEU A 31 -14.21 12.44 11.59
CA LEU A 31 -14.73 13.36 10.58
C LEU A 31 -16.08 12.89 10.05
N LYS A 32 -17.03 13.81 9.91
CA LYS A 32 -18.33 13.50 9.31
C LYS A 32 -18.22 13.51 7.79
N ALA A 33 -19.11 12.80 7.10
CA ALA A 33 -19.24 12.88 5.66
C ALA A 33 -19.44 14.36 5.24
N GLY A 34 -18.60 14.85 4.33
CA GLY A 34 -18.57 16.25 3.92
C GLY A 34 -17.58 17.14 4.69
N GLU A 35 -16.79 16.63 5.63
CA GLU A 35 -15.68 17.38 6.25
C GLU A 35 -14.35 17.05 5.57
N ILE A 36 -13.66 18.06 5.06
CA ILE A 36 -12.33 17.94 4.45
C ILE A 36 -11.32 18.65 5.34
N VAL A 37 -10.25 17.95 5.70
CA VAL A 37 -9.14 18.50 6.47
C VAL A 37 -7.84 18.33 5.68
N GLY A 38 -7.07 19.40 5.57
CA GLY A 38 -5.81 19.41 4.84
C GLY A 38 -4.76 20.25 5.55
N ILE A 39 -3.49 20.02 5.23
CA ILE A 39 -2.38 20.82 5.71
C ILE A 39 -1.70 21.43 4.50
N LEU A 40 -1.59 22.75 4.49
CA LEU A 40 -0.88 23.48 3.44
C LEU A 40 0.58 23.69 3.87
N ALA A 41 1.50 23.23 3.03
CA ALA A 41 2.91 23.58 3.16
C ALA A 41 3.07 25.07 2.80
N ARG A 42 3.48 25.90 3.78
CA ARG A 42 3.90 27.27 3.51
C ARG A 42 5.36 27.28 3.12
N ASP A 43 5.68 28.10 2.13
CA ASP A 43 7.07 28.36 1.74
C ASP A 43 7.87 28.93 2.90
N THR A 44 9.16 28.61 2.97
CA THR A 44 10.02 28.94 4.10
C THR A 44 10.11 30.45 4.26
N VAL A 45 9.58 30.99 5.36
CA VAL A 45 9.82 32.38 5.75
C VAL A 45 11.33 32.60 5.94
N ASP A 46 11.90 33.61 5.27
CA ASP A 46 13.33 33.99 5.31
C ASP A 46 13.88 34.24 6.73
N THR A 47 12.99 34.38 7.72
CA THR A 47 13.32 34.53 9.13
C THR A 47 12.67 33.42 9.95
N TYR A 48 13.49 32.47 10.39
CA TYR A 48 13.06 31.37 11.24
C TYR A 48 12.82 31.87 12.68
N THR A 49 11.55 32.12 13.03
CA THR A 49 11.16 32.62 14.37
C THR A 49 10.99 31.50 15.42
N GLY A 50 11.53 30.29 15.17
CA GLY A 50 11.45 29.15 16.10
C GLY A 50 10.03 28.60 16.35
N LYS A 51 9.02 29.14 15.67
CA LYS A 51 7.61 28.72 15.78
C LYS A 51 7.14 28.24 14.41
N TYR A 52 7.18 26.93 14.21
CA TYR A 52 6.57 26.31 13.04
C TYR A 52 5.05 26.38 13.16
N GLN A 53 4.42 27.26 12.38
CA GLN A 53 2.95 27.35 12.31
C GLN A 53 2.45 26.60 11.09
N THR A 54 1.94 25.40 11.31
CA THR A 54 1.27 24.62 10.26
C THR A 54 -0.07 25.26 9.90
N SER A 55 -0.31 25.48 8.61
CA SER A 55 -1.61 25.97 8.12
C SER A 55 -2.55 24.79 7.89
N ALA A 56 -3.30 24.40 8.92
CA ALA A 56 -4.36 23.42 8.82
C ALA A 56 -5.64 24.08 8.27
N VAL A 57 -6.20 23.51 7.20
CA VAL A 57 -7.46 23.93 6.58
C VAL A 57 -8.54 22.94 6.97
N ASN A 58 -9.69 23.45 7.44
CA ASN A 58 -10.89 22.66 7.73
C ASN A 58 -12.05 23.24 6.91
N CYS A 59 -12.55 22.44 5.97
CA CYS A 59 -13.62 22.81 5.06
C CYS A 59 -14.84 21.92 5.30
N ARG A 60 -16.03 22.53 5.30
CA ARG A 60 -17.29 21.81 5.18
C ARG A 60 -17.78 21.87 3.74
N VAL A 61 -18.05 20.72 3.17
CA VAL A 61 -18.67 20.54 1.86
C VAL A 61 -20.16 20.37 2.07
N ASN A 62 -20.94 21.24 1.45
CA ASN A 62 -22.39 21.07 1.40
C ASN A 62 -22.70 20.04 0.30
N LEU A 63 -23.01 18.81 0.69
CA LEU A 63 -23.37 17.73 -0.23
C LEU A 63 -24.90 17.72 -0.42
N ASP A 64 -25.37 18.02 -1.63
CA ASP A 64 -26.77 17.83 -2.00
C ASP A 64 -27.03 16.35 -2.27
N MET A 65 -27.63 15.68 -1.29
CA MET A 65 -27.88 14.24 -1.35
C MET A 65 -28.90 13.85 -2.43
N ASP A 66 -29.79 14.77 -2.83
CA ASP A 66 -30.79 14.50 -3.86
C ASP A 66 -30.16 14.62 -5.26
N ALA A 67 -29.27 15.59 -5.45
CA ALA A 67 -28.47 15.71 -6.67
C ALA A 67 -27.51 14.52 -6.85
N LEU A 68 -26.83 14.09 -5.77
CA LEU A 68 -25.93 12.94 -5.80
C LEU A 68 -26.65 11.65 -6.18
N LYS A 69 -27.81 11.36 -5.58
CA LYS A 69 -28.60 10.16 -5.94
C LYS A 69 -29.03 10.17 -7.40
N LYS A 70 -29.37 11.33 -7.94
CA LYS A 70 -29.74 11.48 -9.36
C LYS A 70 -28.55 11.24 -10.28
N GLU A 71 -27.36 11.67 -9.87
CA GLU A 71 -26.11 11.38 -10.57
C GLU A 71 -25.76 9.89 -10.51
N GLU A 72 -25.80 9.31 -9.30
CA GLU A 72 -25.53 7.89 -9.05
C GLU A 72 -26.45 6.96 -9.84
N ALA A 73 -27.74 7.30 -9.93
CA ALA A 73 -28.71 6.55 -10.73
C ALA A 73 -28.42 6.58 -12.24
N ASN A 74 -27.61 7.54 -12.70
CA ASN A 74 -27.20 7.67 -14.09
C ASN A 74 -25.78 7.12 -14.34
N TYR A 75 -25.15 6.48 -13.35
CA TYR A 75 -23.89 5.80 -13.55
C TYR A 75 -24.06 4.63 -14.53
N ARG A 76 -23.19 4.61 -15.54
CA ARG A 76 -23.11 3.48 -16.46
C ARG A 76 -22.43 2.33 -15.76
N GLU A 77 -22.97 1.14 -15.94
CA GLU A 77 -22.29 -0.07 -15.50
C GLU A 77 -20.91 -0.16 -16.15
N LEU A 78 -19.90 -0.49 -15.34
CA LEU A 78 -18.56 -0.70 -15.85
C LEU A 78 -18.61 -1.88 -16.83
N PRO A 79 -18.04 -1.74 -18.05
CA PRO A 79 -18.00 -2.84 -18.98
C PRO A 79 -17.24 -4.01 -18.37
N THR A 80 -17.87 -5.18 -18.35
CA THR A 80 -17.21 -6.41 -17.91
C THR A 80 -16.30 -6.88 -19.04
N TYR A 81 -15.00 -6.60 -18.94
CA TYR A 81 -14.02 -6.97 -19.96
C TYR A 81 -13.73 -8.49 -20.00
N TYR A 82 -14.05 -9.21 -18.93
CA TYR A 82 -13.74 -10.62 -18.78
C TYR A 82 -15.01 -11.41 -18.46
N ASP A 83 -15.80 -11.70 -19.51
CA ASP A 83 -16.86 -12.70 -19.44
C ASP A 83 -16.35 -14.02 -20.02
N PHE A 84 -16.11 -14.98 -19.13
CA PHE A 84 -15.66 -16.32 -19.52
C PHE A 84 -16.82 -17.33 -19.66
N GLY A 85 -18.06 -16.88 -19.48
CA GLY A 85 -19.26 -17.72 -19.49
C GLY A 85 -19.08 -19.02 -18.67
N ASN A 86 -19.52 -20.15 -19.22
CA ASN A 86 -19.38 -21.47 -18.60
C ASN A 86 -18.00 -22.12 -18.82
N ARG A 87 -17.10 -21.49 -19.58
CA ARG A 87 -15.79 -22.06 -19.97
C ARG A 87 -14.61 -21.35 -19.30
N LYS A 88 -14.85 -20.76 -18.13
CA LYS A 88 -13.85 -20.05 -17.35
C LYS A 88 -12.63 -20.89 -17.05
N GLU A 89 -12.82 -22.11 -16.59
CA GLU A 89 -11.72 -22.98 -16.18
C GLU A 89 -10.84 -23.38 -17.37
N GLU A 90 -11.45 -23.74 -18.50
CA GLU A 90 -10.75 -24.08 -19.75
C GLU A 90 -9.94 -22.89 -20.29
N ILE A 91 -10.55 -21.70 -20.36
CA ILE A 91 -9.89 -20.49 -20.88
C ILE A 91 -8.73 -20.05 -19.96
N LEU A 92 -8.90 -20.15 -18.64
CA LEU A 92 -7.83 -19.79 -17.69
C LEU A 92 -6.67 -20.77 -17.76
N LEU A 93 -6.94 -22.07 -17.89
CA LEU A 93 -5.91 -23.09 -18.04
C LEU A 93 -5.15 -22.93 -19.35
N ASP A 94 -5.84 -22.69 -20.47
CA ASP A 94 -5.19 -22.44 -21.76
C ASP A 94 -4.29 -21.21 -21.71
N ASN A 95 -4.77 -20.10 -21.13
CA ASN A 95 -3.94 -18.90 -20.93
C ASN A 95 -2.74 -19.17 -20.02
N PHE A 96 -2.92 -19.96 -18.94
CA PHE A 96 -1.83 -20.33 -18.05
C PHE A 96 -0.73 -21.12 -18.78
N PHE A 97 -1.10 -22.14 -19.56
CA PHE A 97 -0.14 -22.90 -20.35
C PHE A 97 0.51 -22.07 -21.45
N ARG A 98 -0.26 -21.18 -22.10
CA ARG A 98 0.28 -20.28 -23.13
C ARG A 98 1.34 -19.34 -22.55
N ILE A 99 1.05 -18.69 -21.42
CA ILE A 99 1.98 -17.76 -20.78
C ILE A 99 3.26 -18.48 -20.35
N ASN A 100 3.16 -19.66 -19.75
CA ASN A 100 4.35 -20.42 -19.35
C ASN A 100 5.22 -20.79 -20.56
N ARG A 101 4.61 -21.24 -21.65
CA ARG A 101 5.35 -21.55 -22.88
C ARG A 101 6.00 -20.30 -23.48
N GLU A 102 5.29 -19.18 -23.56
CA GLU A 102 5.86 -17.91 -24.04
C GLU A 102 7.04 -17.45 -23.17
N VAL A 103 6.95 -17.64 -21.85
CA VAL A 103 8.05 -17.35 -20.92
C VAL A 103 9.23 -18.29 -21.13
N GLU A 104 9.00 -19.60 -21.29
CA GLU A 104 10.05 -20.57 -21.61
C GLU A 104 10.77 -20.20 -22.91
N GLU A 105 10.02 -19.87 -23.97
CA GLU A 105 10.58 -19.44 -25.27
C GLU A 105 11.44 -18.16 -25.12
N ILE A 106 10.98 -17.18 -24.34
CA ILE A 106 11.77 -15.98 -24.05
C ILE A 106 13.04 -16.37 -23.28
N VAL A 107 12.94 -17.20 -22.25
CA VAL A 107 14.10 -17.63 -21.45
C VAL A 107 15.12 -18.37 -22.33
N GLU A 108 14.70 -19.26 -23.20
CA GLU A 108 15.57 -19.96 -24.15
C GLU A 108 16.27 -19.01 -25.13
N GLN A 109 15.59 -17.95 -25.58
CA GLN A 109 16.18 -16.94 -26.47
C GLN A 109 17.22 -16.05 -25.77
N PHE A 110 17.09 -15.84 -24.45
CA PHE A 110 17.92 -14.92 -23.68
C PHE A 110 19.00 -15.58 -22.82
N ILE A 111 18.97 -16.91 -22.63
CA ILE A 111 20.07 -17.65 -21.98
C ILE A 111 21.11 -18.04 -23.06
N PRO A 112 22.27 -17.35 -23.18
CA PRO A 112 23.42 -18.00 -23.78
C PRO A 112 23.76 -19.21 -22.90
N ILE A 113 23.90 -20.38 -23.51
CA ILE A 113 24.22 -21.66 -22.85
C ILE A 113 25.29 -21.42 -21.78
N GLN A 114 24.85 -21.32 -20.52
CA GLN A 114 25.72 -21.40 -19.35
C GLN A 114 25.22 -22.61 -18.58
N ASP A 115 26.00 -23.67 -18.72
CA ASP A 115 25.82 -24.91 -17.99
C ASP A 115 25.66 -24.62 -16.48
N ASN A 116 24.61 -25.20 -15.90
CA ASN A 116 24.30 -25.29 -14.47
C ASN A 116 23.63 -24.09 -13.80
N VAL A 117 22.29 -24.04 -13.89
CA VAL A 117 21.45 -23.55 -12.79
C VAL A 117 20.60 -24.71 -12.29
N GLN A 118 20.98 -25.29 -11.14
CA GLN A 118 20.16 -26.24 -10.40
C GLN A 118 18.96 -25.50 -9.81
N ILE A 119 17.75 -25.81 -10.27
CA ILE A 119 16.52 -25.32 -9.66
C ILE A 119 16.37 -26.03 -8.32
N PRO A 120 16.38 -25.34 -7.16
CA PRO A 120 16.20 -26.02 -5.89
C PRO A 120 14.77 -26.59 -5.81
N VAL A 121 14.69 -27.91 -5.73
CA VAL A 121 13.45 -28.65 -5.50
C VAL A 121 12.89 -28.26 -4.13
N PRO A 122 11.59 -27.91 -3.99
CA PRO A 122 11.00 -27.62 -2.70
C PRO A 122 10.98 -28.89 -1.84
N THR A 123 11.75 -28.90 -0.74
CA THR A 123 11.74 -30.00 0.23
C THR A 123 10.39 -30.08 0.94
N GLU A 124 9.72 -31.22 0.83
CA GLU A 124 8.44 -31.52 1.49
C GLU A 124 8.51 -31.24 3.00
N THR A 125 7.55 -30.47 3.51
CA THR A 125 7.37 -30.26 4.95
C THR A 125 6.72 -31.51 5.55
N THR A 126 7.53 -32.42 6.09
CA THR A 126 7.07 -33.43 7.03
C THR A 126 7.79 -33.22 8.35
N GLU A 127 7.16 -32.50 9.28
CA GLU A 127 7.24 -32.77 10.73
C GLU A 127 6.40 -31.75 11.51
N TYR A 128 5.09 -31.97 11.60
CA TYR A 128 4.33 -31.53 12.77
C TYR A 128 3.13 -32.46 12.98
N ASN A 129 3.40 -33.65 13.51
CA ASN A 129 2.42 -34.43 14.26
C ASN A 129 3.13 -35.54 15.05
N LYS A 130 3.78 -35.15 16.16
CA LYS A 130 4.03 -36.09 17.25
C LYS A 130 4.27 -35.38 18.58
N ARG A 131 3.25 -35.47 19.45
CA ARG A 131 3.19 -35.36 20.94
C ARG A 131 1.79 -34.81 21.25
N LYS A 132 0.78 -35.63 21.58
CA LYS A 132 0.65 -36.37 22.85
C LYS A 132 1.18 -35.59 24.03
#